data_AF-A0A6L7URX5-F1
#
_entry.id   AF-A0A6L7URX5-F1
#
_cell.length_a   1.000
_cell.length_b   1.000
_cell.length_c   1.000
_cell.angle_alpha   90.00
_cell.angle_beta   90.00
_cell.angle_gamma   90.00
#
_symmetry.space_group_name_H-M   'P 1'
#
loop_
_entity.id
_entity.type
_entity.pdbx_description
1 polymer ?
#
loop_
_entity_poly.entity_id
_entity_poly.type
_entity_poly.pdbx_seq_one_letter_code
_entity_poly.pdbx_strand_id
1 'polypeptide(L)' 'MPAPPGIFVIWDGMGLVVKRIEHVPHSDPPRVVLKPVNPAYDSHERSARELQVVGRTVWVSKRL' A
#
# COMPACT_ATOMS: atom_id res chain seq x y z
N MET A 1 9.58 12.40 0.05
CA MET A 1 10.33 11.46 -0.81
C MET A 1 9.36 10.79 -1.76
N PRO A 2 9.55 10.79 -3.09
CA PRO A 2 8.76 9.93 -3.95
C PRO A 2 9.31 8.50 -3.81
N ALA A 3 8.71 7.71 -2.93
CA ALA A 3 8.99 6.27 -2.92
C ALA A 3 8.38 5.67 -4.20
N PRO A 4 9.11 4.83 -4.97
CA PRO A 4 8.57 4.26 -6.18
C PRO A 4 7.37 3.37 -5.85
N PRO A 5 6.26 3.49 -6.62
CA PRO A 5 5.06 2.68 -6.41
C PRO A 5 5.42 1.19 -6.39
N GLY A 6 4.71 0.41 -5.58
CA GLY A 6 5.08 -0.99 -5.38
C GLY A 6 4.20 -1.71 -4.37
N ILE A 7 4.51 -2.98 -4.14
CA ILE A 7 3.84 -3.84 -3.15
C ILE A 7 4.59 -3.73 -1.83
N PHE A 8 3.86 -3.43 -0.77
CA PHE A 8 4.41 -3.24 0.57
C PHE A 8 3.63 -4.06 1.58
N VAL A 9 4.34 -4.46 2.64
CA VAL A 9 3.73 -4.92 3.88
C VAL A 9 3.46 -3.68 4.73
N ILE A 10 2.22 -3.50 5.13
CA ILE A 10 1.78 -2.40 5.99
C ILE A 10 1.05 -2.93 7.23
N TRP A 11 1.13 -2.17 8.32
CA TRP A 11 0.25 -2.30 9.46
C TRP A 11 -0.89 -1.28 9.32
N ASP A 12 -2.14 -1.73 9.32
CA ASP A 12 -3.33 -0.90 9.11
C ASP A 12 -4.11 -0.58 10.41
N GLY A 13 -3.53 -0.92 11.57
CA GLY A 13 -4.16 -0.78 12.88
C GLY A 13 -4.90 -2.04 13.34
N MET A 14 -5.27 -2.95 12.43
CA MET A 14 -5.87 -4.25 12.76
C MET A 14 -4.92 -5.41 12.51
N GLY A 15 -4.07 -5.32 11.50
CA GLY A 15 -3.15 -6.39 11.14
C GLY A 15 -2.09 -6.02 10.11
N LEU A 16 -1.25 -7.00 9.79
CA LEU A 16 -0.32 -6.92 8.67
C LEU A 16 -1.07 -7.26 7.38
N VAL A 17 -1.03 -6.35 6.41
CA VAL A 17 -1.63 -6.56 5.09
C VAL A 17 -0.62 -6.25 3.99
N VAL A 18 -0.71 -6.97 2.88
CA VAL A 18 0.11 -6.76 1.68
C VAL A 18 -0.73 -6.08 0.62
N LYS A 19 -0.38 -4.85 0.25
CA LYS A 19 -1.11 -4.07 -0.77
C LYS A 19 -0.15 -3.31 -1.67
N ARG A 20 -0.60 -2.98 -2.88
CA ARG A 20 0.10 -2.04 -3.75
C ARG A 20 -0.24 -0.62 -3.29
N ILE A 21 0.81 0.18 -3.09
CA ILE A 21 0.71 1.55 -2.57
C ILE A 21 1.25 2.51 -3.63
N GLU A 22 0.49 3.55 -3.91
CA GLU A 22 0.89 4.64 -4.79
C GLU A 22 0.65 5.98 -4.07
N HIS A 23 1.63 6.89 -4.11
CA HIS A 23 1.50 8.20 -3.49
C HIS A 23 0.64 9.12 -4.37
N VAL A 24 -0.29 9.87 -3.77
CA VAL A 24 -1.05 10.92 -4.46
C VAL A 24 -0.17 12.18 -4.55
N PRO A 25 0.26 12.59 -5.76
CA PRO A 25 1.11 13.77 -5.91
C PRO A 25 0.42 15.03 -5.35
N HIS A 26 1.20 15.91 -4.73
CA HIS A 26 0.74 17.23 -4.24
C HIS A 26 -0.43 17.18 -3.23
N SER A 27 -0.64 16.04 -2.57
CA SER A 27 -1.65 15.93 -1.50
C SER A 27 -1.16 16.54 -0.19
N ASP A 28 -2.00 17.36 0.44
CA ASP A 28 -1.79 17.90 1.79
C ASP A 28 -3.09 17.75 2.61
N PRO A 29 -3.13 16.90 3.66
CA PRO A 29 -2.05 16.04 4.15
C PRO A 29 -1.68 14.93 3.15
N PRO A 30 -0.46 14.33 3.23
CA PRO A 30 -0.02 13.29 2.31
C PRO A 30 -0.98 12.10 2.26
N ARG A 31 -1.38 11.70 1.05
CA ARG A 31 -2.30 10.59 0.80
C ARG A 31 -1.65 9.51 -0.04
N VAL A 32 -2.14 8.29 0.13
CA VAL A 32 -1.79 7.14 -0.71
C VAL A 32 -3.05 6.46 -1.22
N VAL A 33 -2.94 5.90 -2.42
CA VAL A 33 -3.94 5.01 -3.01
C VAL A 33 -3.52 3.58 -2.72
N LEU A 34 -4.40 2.83 -2.04
CA LEU A 34 -4.28 1.39 -1.88
C LEU A 34 -4.95 0.73 -3.07
N LYS A 35 -4.15 0.17 -3.98
CA LYS A 35 -4.64 -0.54 -5.17
C LYS A 35 -4.68 -2.04 -4.88
N PRO A 36 -5.86 -2.68 -4.85
CA PRO A 36 -5.94 -4.12 -4.78
C PRO A 36 -5.43 -4.72 -6.10
N VAL A 37 -4.76 -5.87 -6.00
CA VAL A 37 -4.38 -6.68 -7.17
C VAL A 37 -5.54 -7.57 -7.64
N ASN A 38 -6.56 -7.76 -6.79
CA ASN A 38 -7.77 -8.47 -7.15
C ASN A 38 -8.80 -7.47 -7.72
N PRO A 39 -9.24 -7.63 -8.99
CA PRO A 39 -10.16 -6.70 -9.64
C PRO A 39 -11.57 -6.68 -9.03
N ALA A 40 -11.92 -7.65 -8.18
CA ALA A 40 -13.19 -7.65 -7.47
C ALA A 40 -13.28 -6.58 -6.36
N TYR A 41 -12.19 -5.88 -6.08
CA TYR A 41 -12.11 -4.86 -5.03
C TYR A 41 -11.72 -3.51 -5.61
N ASP A 42 -12.32 -2.44 -5.07
CA ASP A 42 -12.02 -1.08 -5.49
C ASP A 42 -10.75 -0.52 -4.82
N SER A 43 -10.10 0.37 -5.56
CA SER A 43 -9.03 1.20 -5.00
C SER A 43 -9.62 2.25 -4.07
N HIS A 44 -8.92 2.56 -2.98
CA HIS A 44 -9.33 3.61 -2.06
C HIS A 44 -8.15 4.43 -1.55
N GLU A 45 -8.40 5.70 -1.29
CA GLU A 45 -7.42 6.61 -0.69
C GLU A 45 -7.41 6.49 0.83
N ARG A 46 -6.21 6.64 1.39
CA ARG A 46 -5.97 6.75 2.84
C ARG A 46 -4.92 7.80 3.12
N SER A 47 -4.97 8.34 4.33
CA SER A 47 -3.90 9.21 4.83
C SER A 47 -2.62 8.39 4.96
N ALA A 48 -1.50 8.92 4.48
CA ALA A 48 -0.20 8.28 4.66
C ALA A 48 0.21 8.20 6.14
N ARG A 49 -0.42 8.99 7.03
CA ARG A 49 -0.15 8.99 8.48
C ARG A 49 -0.79 7.82 9.21
N GLU A 50 -1.85 7.24 8.63
CA GLU A 50 -2.59 6.11 9.23
C GLU A 50 -1.94 4.77 8.91
N LEU A 51 -0.97 4.75 8.00
CA LEU A 51 -0.34 3.54 7.50
C LEU A 51 1.12 3.49 7.94
N GLN A 52 1.49 2.40 8.62
CA GLN A 52 2.88 2.14 8.92
C GLN A 52 3.44 1.14 7.91
N VAL A 53 4.39 1.59 7.08
CA VAL A 53 5.13 0.71 6.18
C VAL A 53 6.11 -0.13 6.99
N VAL A 54 5.93 -1.44 6.94
CA VAL A 54 6.81 -2.43 7.60
C VAL A 54 7.98 -2.78 6.68
N GLY A 55 7.73 -2.92 5.37
CA GLY A 55 8.77 -3.23 4.40
C GLY A 55 8.28 -3.36 2.96
N ARG A 56 9.22 -3.43 2.01
CA ARG A 56 8.94 -3.63 0.58
C ARG A 56 8.90 -5.13 0.26
N THR A 57 7.88 -5.57 -0.46
CA THR A 57 7.79 -6.95 -0.95
C THR A 57 8.69 -7.11 -2.18
N VAL A 58 9.61 -8.08 -2.16
CA VAL A 58 10.57 -8.33 -3.25
C VAL A 58 10.34 -9.64 -4.00
N TRP A 59 9.68 -10.61 -3.38
CA TRP A 59 9.39 -11.91 -3.98
C TRP A 59 8.09 -12.49 -3.41
N VAL A 60 7.46 -13.37 -4.17
CA VAL A 60 6.33 -14.19 -3.72
C VAL A 60 6.59 -15.63 -4.13
N SER A 61 6.29 -16.57 -3.24
CA SER A 61 6.33 -18.00 -3.55
C SER A 61 4.95 -18.59 -3.35
N LYS A 62 4.60 -19.56 -4.18
CA LYS A 62 3.37 -20.34 -4.07
C LYS A 62 3.73 -21.80 -4.27
N ARG A 63 3.22 -22.66 -3.41
CA ARG A 63 3.30 -24.10 -3.63
C ARG A 63 2.32 -24.48 -4.74
N LEU A 64 2.84 -25.16 -5.77
CA LEU A 64 2.04 -25.75 -6.85
C LEU A 64 1.40 -27.06 -6.38
#